data_AF-A0A224A9P6-F1
#
_entry.id   AF-A0A224A9P6-F1
#
_cell.length_a   1.000
_cell.length_b   1.000
_cell.length_c   1.000
_cell.angle_alpha   90.00
_cell.angle_beta   90.00
_cell.angle_gamma   90.00
#
_symmetry.space_group_name_H-M   'P 1'
#
loop_
_entity.id
_entity.type
_entity.pdbx_description
1 polymer ?
#
loop_
_entity_poly.entity_id
_entity_poly.type
_entity_poly.pdbx_seq_one_letter_code
_entity_poly.pdbx_strand_id
1 'polypeptide(L)'
;MLTVYLLSFQMVLLMLLFFASSKMYLTALLVLEGLVLSALAVSIFILACSFGGLYIFITLLALGVCEAGLGLSLLMSYMKITGGNYINASSSM
;
A
#
# COMPACT_ATOMS: atom_id res chain seq x y z
N MET A 1 -17.35 5.94 15.02
CA MET A 1 -16.42 6.97 15.51
C MET A 1 -15.15 6.34 16.10
N LEU A 2 -15.21 5.57 17.20
CA LEU A 2 -14.05 4.87 17.77
C LEU A 2 -13.29 4.00 16.73
N THR A 3 -14.02 3.26 15.91
CA THR A 3 -13.43 2.40 14.85
C THR A 3 -12.59 3.19 13.85
N VAL A 4 -13.05 4.36 13.41
CA VAL A 4 -12.31 5.23 12.48
C VAL A 4 -11.02 5.73 13.13
N TYR A 5 -11.06 6.09 14.41
CA TYR A 5 -9.85 6.48 15.15
C TYR A 5 -8.84 5.32 15.24
N LEU A 6 -9.31 4.10 15.53
CA LEU A 6 -8.43 2.91 15.56
C LEU A 6 -7.82 2.62 14.18
N LEU A 7 -8.60 2.70 13.09
CA LEU A 7 -8.06 2.56 11.74
C LEU A 7 -7.04 3.65 11.41
N SER A 8 -7.29 4.90 11.82
CA SER A 8 -6.33 6.00 11.59
C SER A 8 -5.02 5.80 12.38
N PHE A 9 -5.09 5.24 13.59
CA PHE A 9 -3.90 4.87 14.35
C PHE A 9 -3.14 3.73 13.67
N GLN A 10 -3.85 2.72 13.17
CA GLN A 10 -3.26 1.62 12.40
C GLN A 10 -2.54 2.12 11.14
N MET A 11 -3.08 3.12 10.44
CA MET A 11 -2.43 3.75 9.28
C MET A 11 -1.07 4.35 9.64
N VAL A 12 -0.98 5.04 10.79
CA VAL A 12 0.29 5.62 11.27
C VAL A 12 1.31 4.51 11.58
N LEU A 13 0.88 3.42 12.22
CA LEU A 13 1.75 2.28 12.49
C LEU A 13 2.24 1.60 11.20
N LEU A 14 1.37 1.43 10.21
CA LEU A 14 1.73 0.88 8.90
C LEU A 14 2.74 1.78 8.17
N MET A 15 2.58 3.11 8.25
CA MET A 15 3.57 4.07 7.72
C MET A 15 4.94 3.91 8.37
N LEU A 16 5.00 3.78 9.70
CA LEU A 16 6.26 3.52 10.40
C LEU A 16 6.88 2.18 9.99
N LEU A 17 6.06 1.14 9.84
CA LEU A 17 6.50 -0.17 9.42
C LEU A 17 7.02 -0.16 7.98
N PHE A 18 6.43 0.64 7.10
CA PHE A 18 6.88 0.81 5.72
C PHE A 18 8.33 1.33 5.66
N PHE A 19 8.65 2.35 6.46
CA PHE A 19 10.03 2.86 6.54
C PHE A 19 11.00 1.81 7.14
N ALA A 20 10.53 0.99 8.08
CA ALA A 20 11.32 -0.08 8.67
C ALA A 20 11.53 -1.29 7.72
N SER A 21 10.59 -1.56 6.80
CA SER A 21 10.62 -2.74 5.91
C SER A 21 11.41 -2.52 4.60
N SER A 22 12.44 -1.67 4.64
CA SER A 22 13.20 -1.21 3.47
C SER A 22 14.22 -2.21 2.90
N LYS A 23 14.25 -3.46 3.40
CA LYS A 23 15.22 -4.49 2.96
C LYS A 23 14.73 -5.34 1.79
N MET A 24 13.45 -5.72 1.80
CA MET A 24 12.85 -6.58 0.77
C MET A 24 11.74 -5.80 0.06
N TYR A 25 11.81 -5.75 -1.26
CA TYR A 25 10.86 -4.97 -2.06
C TYR A 25 9.43 -5.51 -1.94
N LEU A 26 9.29 -6.84 -1.88
CA LEU A 26 7.99 -7.50 -1.69
C LEU A 26 7.35 -7.18 -0.33
N THR A 27 8.15 -7.06 0.75
CA THR A 27 7.59 -6.68 2.05
C THR A 27 7.15 -5.23 2.07
N ALA A 28 7.90 -4.33 1.41
CA ALA A 28 7.48 -2.93 1.28
C ALA A 28 6.17 -2.79 0.49
N LEU A 29 6.00 -3.56 -0.60
CA LEU A 29 4.74 -3.60 -1.36
C LEU A 29 3.56 -4.09 -0.53
N LEU A 30 3.75 -5.13 0.29
CA LEU A 30 2.69 -5.71 1.10
C LEU A 30 2.23 -4.73 2.21
N VAL A 31 3.15 -3.96 2.77
CA VAL A 31 2.83 -2.91 3.76
C VAL A 31 2.08 -1.76 3.09
N LEU A 32 2.47 -1.38 1.87
CA LEU A 32 1.77 -0.36 1.09
C LEU A 32 0.34 -0.80 0.74
N GLU A 33 0.14 -2.07 0.37
CA GLU A 33 -1.20 -2.62 0.11
C GLU A 33 -2.07 -2.58 1.38
N GLY A 34 -1.51 -2.93 2.54
CA GLY A 34 -2.20 -2.80 3.83
C GLY A 34 -2.61 -1.35 4.14
N LEU A 35 -1.79 -0.37 3.77
CA LEU A 35 -2.06 1.05 3.93
C LEU A 35 -3.18 1.51 2.98
N VAL A 36 -3.14 1.13 1.70
CA VAL A 36 -4.20 1.47 0.73
C VAL A 36 -5.53 0.85 1.15
N LEU A 37 -5.52 -0.39 1.65
CA LEU A 37 -6.73 -1.11 2.05
C LEU A 37 -7.37 -0.50 3.32
N SER A 38 -6.55 -0.05 4.27
CA SER A 38 -7.05 0.67 5.46
C SER A 38 -7.54 2.09 5.14
N ALA A 39 -6.91 2.79 4.17
CA ALA A 39 -7.45 4.03 3.63
C ALA A 39 -8.80 3.83 2.92
N LEU A 40 -8.95 2.74 2.16
CA LEU A 40 -10.19 2.39 1.48
C LEU A 40 -11.30 2.09 2.50
N ALA A 41 -10.99 1.36 3.58
CA ALA A 41 -11.95 1.10 4.66
C ALA A 41 -12.44 2.40 5.32
N VAL A 42 -11.53 3.36 5.60
CA VAL A 42 -11.91 4.68 6.11
C VAL A 42 -12.80 5.44 5.12
N SER A 43 -12.49 5.35 3.81
CA SER A 43 -13.29 6.01 2.78
C SER A 43 -14.75 5.52 2.73
N ILE A 44 -15.00 4.23 2.98
CA ILE A 44 -16.36 3.67 3.07
C ILE A 44 -17.13 4.30 4.24
N PHE A 45 -16.50 4.45 5.41
CA PHE A 45 -17.14 5.08 6.56
C PHE A 45 -17.46 6.56 6.30
N ILE A 46 -16.57 7.29 5.63
CA ILE A 46 -16.79 8.68 5.25
C ILE A 46 -17.93 8.78 4.23
N LEU A 47 -17.92 7.93 3.20
CA LEU A 47 -18.97 7.89 2.20
C LEU A 47 -20.32 7.50 2.81
N ALA A 48 -20.36 6.63 3.82
CA ALA A 48 -21.60 6.26 4.51
C ALA A 48 -22.19 7.42 5.35
N CYS A 49 -21.34 8.30 5.87
CA CYS A 49 -21.78 9.50 6.57
C CYS A 49 -22.19 10.65 5.63
N SER A 50 -21.59 10.72 4.45
CA SER A 50 -22.04 11.63 3.39
C SER A 50 -23.22 11.00 2.64
N PHE A 51 -24.16 11.78 2.09
CA PHE A 51 -25.09 11.25 1.07
C PHE A 51 -24.40 11.14 -0.32
N GLY A 52 -23.13 10.73 -0.34
CA GLY A 52 -22.29 10.65 -1.52
C GLY A 52 -22.47 9.34 -2.27
N GLY A 53 -22.32 9.37 -3.59
CA GLY A 53 -22.38 8.17 -4.42
C GLY A 53 -21.12 7.31 -4.31
N LEU A 54 -21.27 5.99 -4.50
CA LEU A 54 -20.18 4.99 -4.47
C LEU A 54 -19.14 5.14 -5.60
N TYR A 55 -19.37 6.04 -6.56
CA TYR A 55 -18.47 6.26 -7.71
C TYR A 55 -17.05 6.61 -7.26
N ILE A 56 -16.90 7.49 -6.27
CA ILE A 56 -15.60 7.92 -5.75
C ILE A 56 -14.84 6.72 -5.16
N PHE A 57 -15.54 5.86 -4.42
CA PHE A 57 -14.96 4.64 -3.86
C PHE A 57 -14.46 3.69 -4.96
N ILE A 58 -15.25 3.47 -6.00
CA ILE A 58 -14.88 2.59 -7.13
C ILE A 58 -13.67 3.16 -7.88
N THR A 59 -13.61 4.49 -8.08
CA THR A 59 -12.44 5.12 -8.71
C THR A 59 -11.17 4.99 -7.88
N LEU A 60 -11.27 5.13 -6.55
CA LEU A 60 -10.14 4.95 -5.63
C LEU A 60 -9.67 3.48 -5.62
N LEU A 61 -10.60 2.52 -5.62
CA LEU A 61 -10.28 1.10 -5.70
C LEU A 61 -9.55 0.76 -7.00
N ALA A 62 -10.02 1.28 -8.14
CA ALA A 62 -9.41 1.03 -9.44
C ALA A 62 -7.97 1.56 -9.49
N LEU A 63 -7.74 2.79 -9.02
CA LEU A 63 -6.40 3.37 -8.96
C LEU A 63 -5.47 2.60 -8.01
N GLY A 64 -5.96 2.16 -6.86
CA GLY A 64 -5.18 1.35 -5.91
C GLY A 64 -4.73 0.01 -6.48
N VAL A 65 -5.61 -0.69 -7.23
CA VAL A 65 -5.23 -1.94 -7.92
C VAL A 65 -4.22 -1.68 -9.04
N CYS A 66 -4.38 -0.58 -9.79
CA CYS A 66 -3.43 -0.20 -10.83
C CYS A 66 -2.03 0.12 -10.26
N GLU A 67 -1.95 0.81 -9.12
CA GLU A 67 -0.68 1.08 -8.43
C GLU A 67 0.04 -0.22 -8.03
N ALA A 68 -0.69 -1.17 -7.45
CA ALA A 68 -0.13 -2.47 -7.07
C ALA A 68 0.36 -3.27 -8.31
N GLY A 69 -0.40 -3.24 -9.41
CA GLY A 69 0.00 -3.86 -10.68
C GLY A 69 1.29 -3.27 -11.25
N LEU A 70 1.42 -1.94 -11.23
CA LEU A 70 2.66 -1.26 -11.62
C LEU A 70 3.82 -1.63 -10.70
N GLY A 71 3.61 -1.65 -9.38
CA GLY A 71 4.61 -2.06 -8.38
C GLY A 71 5.17 -3.47 -8.60
N LEU A 72 4.30 -4.44 -8.91
CA LEU A 72 4.67 -5.81 -9.25
C LEU A 72 5.44 -5.92 -10.57
N SER A 73 5.05 -5.14 -11.58
CA SER A 73 5.76 -5.13 -12.87
C SER A 73 7.21 -4.62 -12.74
N LEU A 74 7.42 -3.61 -11.88
CA LEU A 74 8.73 -3.09 -11.52
C LEU A 74 9.55 -4.12 -10.76
N LEU A 75 8.95 -4.79 -9.76
CA LEU A 75 9.61 -5.85 -9.01
C LEU A 75 10.13 -6.97 -9.92
N MET A 76 9.30 -7.43 -10.86
CA MET A 76 9.72 -8.48 -11.80
C MET A 76 10.86 -8.03 -12.71
N SER A 77 10.86 -6.76 -13.13
CA SER A 77 11.95 -6.20 -13.94
C SER A 77 13.24 -6.09 -13.12
N TYR A 78 13.14 -5.69 -11.85
CA TYR A 78 14.27 -5.60 -10.93
C TYR A 78 14.87 -6.98 -10.59
N MET A 79 14.03 -8.00 -10.34
CA MET A 79 14.50 -9.36 -10.10
C MET A 79 15.25 -9.95 -11.32
N LYS A 80 14.84 -9.62 -12.54
CA LYS A 80 15.55 -10.06 -13.76
C LYS A 80 16.96 -9.48 -13.88
N ILE A 81 17.18 -8.26 -13.38
CA ILE A 81 18.48 -7.58 -13.44
C ILE A 81 19.39 -8.04 -12.30
N THR A 82 18.81 -8.24 -11.12
CA THR A 82 19.58 -8.36 -9.86
C THR A 82 19.63 -9.79 -9.32
N GLY A 83 18.80 -10.70 -9.84
CA GLY A 83 18.71 -12.09 -9.41
C GLY A 83 18.06 -12.29 -8.02
N GLY A 84 17.67 -11.23 -7.32
CA GLY A 84 17.15 -11.29 -5.95
C GLY A 84 16.15 -10.18 -5.62
N ASN A 85 15.45 -10.37 -4.49
CA ASN A 85 14.34 -9.52 -4.01
C ASN A 85 14.78 -8.38 -3.04
N TYR A 86 16.10 -8.20 -2.89
CA TYR A 86 16.68 -7.21 -1.99
C TYR A 86 16.80 -5.84 -2.65
N ILE A 87 16.32 -4.80 -1.98
CA ILE A 87 16.38 -3.41 -2.47
C ILE A 87 17.83 -2.91 -2.54
N ASN A 88 18.69 -3.39 -1.63
CA ASN A 88 20.11 -3.15 -1.67
C ASN A 88 20.81 -4.34 -2.32
N ALA A 89 21.02 -4.25 -3.62
CA ALA A 89 22.06 -5.01 -4.28
C ALA A 89 23.38 -4.31 -3.96
N SER A 90 23.93 -4.58 -2.78
CA SER A 90 25.31 -4.19 -2.52
C SER A 90 26.16 -4.90 -3.57
N SER A 91 26.61 -4.11 -4.53
CA SER A 91 27.76 -4.38 -5.37
C SER A 91 28.82 -5.04 -4.51
N SER A 92 29.08 -6.31 -4.80
CA SER A 92 30.29 -6.99 -4.39
C SER A 92 31.49 -6.14 -4.81
N MET A 93 32.12 -5.50 -3.85
CA MET A 93 33.55 -5.27 -3.81
C MET A 93 34.07 -5.91 -2.52
#